data_AF-A0A0G3HAF3-F1
#
_entry.id   AF-A0A0G3HAF3-F1
#
_cell.length_a   1.000
_cell.length_b   1.000
_cell.length_c   1.000
_cell.angle_alpha   90.00
_cell.angle_beta   90.00
_cell.angle_gamma   90.00
#
_symmetry.space_group_name_H-M   'P 1'
#
loop_
_entity.id
_entity.type
_entity.pdbx_description
1 polymer ?
#
loop_
_entity_poly.entity_id
_entity_poly.type
_entity_poly.pdbx_seq_one_letter_code
_entity_poly.pdbx_strand_id
1 'polypeptide(L)' 'MPTMGITYRKRKKVGKNSWINISGSGASASTRVGPLTINSRGGLWVSLPGGLNFRGRWK' A
#
# COMPACT_ATOMS: atom_id res chain seq x y z
N MET A 1 -13.32 16.33 -23.70
CA MET A 1 -13.38 14.85 -23.63
C MET A 1 -12.19 14.38 -22.81
N PRO A 2 -12.34 13.58 -21.73
CA PRO A 2 -11.16 13.11 -21.04
C PRO A 2 -10.51 12.01 -21.89
N THR A 3 -9.33 12.31 -22.43
CA THR A 3 -8.38 11.32 -22.95
C THR A 3 -7.93 10.47 -21.77
N MET A 4 -8.59 9.33 -21.56
CA MET A 4 -8.17 8.40 -20.51
C MET A 4 -6.92 7.65 -21.00
N GLY A 5 -5.77 8.31 -20.86
CA GLY A 5 -4.46 7.73 -21.11
C GLY A 5 -4.34 6.41 -20.36
N ILE A 6 -3.82 5.40 -21.04
CA ILE A 6 -3.67 4.02 -20.57
C ILE A 6 -3.12 4.03 -19.15
N THR A 7 -3.97 3.71 -18.16
CA THR A 7 -3.55 3.66 -16.76
C THR A 7 -2.88 2.30 -16.52
N TYR A 8 -1.56 2.24 -16.70
CA TYR A 8 -0.82 1.04 -16.33
C TYR A 8 -0.85 0.90 -14.80
N ARG A 9 -1.46 -0.17 -14.28
CA ARG A 9 -1.51 -0.48 -12.86
C ARG A 9 -1.12 -1.95 -12.68
N LYS A 10 0.10 -2.19 -12.20
CA LYS A 10 0.65 -3.53 -11.96
C LYS A 10 0.84 -3.73 -10.46
N ARG A 11 0.09 -4.67 -9.88
CA ARG A 11 0.31 -5.14 -8.51
C ARG A 11 1.15 -6.42 -8.57
N LYS A 12 2.40 -6.35 -8.12
CA LYS A 12 3.28 -7.51 -8.01
C LYS A 12 3.35 -7.94 -6.55
N LYS A 13 2.98 -9.20 -6.26
CA LYS A 13 3.17 -9.78 -4.93
C LYS A 13 4.67 -10.07 -4.76
N VAL A 14 5.29 -9.48 -3.73
CA VAL A 14 6.75 -9.57 -3.48
C VAL A 14 7.07 -10.49 -2.31
N GLY A 15 6.07 -10.83 -1.49
CA GLY A 15 6.20 -11.86 -0.46
C GLY A 15 4.83 -12.41 -0.06
N LYS A 16 4.78 -13.30 0.95
CA LYS A 16 3.51 -13.82 1.49
C LYS A 16 2.53 -12.70 1.85
N ASN A 17 3.05 -11.58 2.38
CA ASN A 17 2.26 -10.45 2.87
C ASN A 17 2.68 -9.07 2.30
N SER A 18 3.49 -9.02 1.25
CA SER A 18 3.98 -7.77 0.65
C SER A 18 3.57 -7.63 -0.80
N TRP A 19 3.19 -6.42 -1.21
CA TRP A 19 2.83 -6.10 -2.59
C TRP A 19 3.45 -4.77 -3.02
N ILE A 20 3.95 -4.73 -4.24
CA ILE A 20 4.39 -3.50 -4.89
C ILE A 20 3.33 -3.12 -5.92
N ASN A 21 2.79 -1.92 -5.78
CA ASN A 21 1.88 -1.29 -6.72
C ASN A 21 2.67 -0.33 -7.58
N ILE A 22 2.88 -0.72 -8.83
CA ILE A 22 3.53 0.10 -9.86
C ILE A 22 2.44 0.69 -10.73
N SER A 23 2.41 2.01 -10.86
CA SER A 23 1.46 2.72 -11.71
C SER A 23 2.15 3.70 -12.63
N GLY A 24 1.49 4.12 -13.72
CA GLY A 24 2.02 5.12 -14.66
C GLY A 24 2.43 6.46 -14.02
N SER A 25 1.97 6.75 -12.79
CA SER A 25 2.33 7.93 -12.00
C SER A 25 3.32 7.67 -10.86
N GLY A 26 3.87 6.44 -10.75
CA GLY A 26 4.89 6.09 -9.76
C GLY A 26 4.70 4.70 -9.14
N ALA A 27 5.80 4.17 -8.57
CA ALA A 27 5.82 2.92 -7.84
C ALA A 27 5.64 3.13 -6.33
N SER A 28 4.89 2.25 -5.68
CA SER A 28 4.76 2.22 -4.22
C SER A 28 4.78 0.80 -3.70
N ALA A 29 5.59 0.57 -2.68
CA ALA A 29 5.64 -0.69 -1.98
C ALA A 29 4.69 -0.65 -0.78
N SER A 30 4.03 -1.76 -0.47
CA SER A 30 3.38 -1.97 0.81
C SER A 30 3.72 -3.35 1.34
N THR A 31 4.04 -3.41 2.62
CA THR A 31 4.45 -4.63 3.29
C THR A 31 3.60 -4.80 4.53
N ARG A 32 2.94 -5.95 4.66
CA ARG A 32 2.22 -6.35 5.87
C ARG A 32 3.08 -7.35 6.64
N VAL A 33 3.34 -7.08 7.91
CA VAL A 33 4.06 -7.96 8.83
C VAL A 33 3.15 -8.18 10.05
N GLY A 34 2.49 -9.34 10.11
CA GLY A 34 1.47 -9.60 11.13
C GLY A 34 0.34 -8.56 11.12
N PRO A 35 0.03 -7.90 12.26
CA PRO A 35 -0.99 -6.85 12.33
C PRO A 35 -0.58 -5.51 11.72
N LEU A 36 0.71 -5.33 11.38
CA LEU A 36 1.28 -4.09 10.89
C LEU A 36 1.28 -4.08 9.36
N THR A 37 0.82 -3.00 8.75
CA THR A 37 0.89 -2.71 7.32
C THR A 37 1.55 -1.36 7.11
N ILE A 38 2.67 -1.33 6.41
CA ILE A 38 3.40 -0.10 6.09
C ILE A 38 3.40 0.08 4.58
N ASN A 39 3.19 1.30 4.10
CA ASN A 39 3.39 1.67 2.71
C ASN A 39 4.48 2.73 2.54
N SER A 40 5.18 2.67 1.42
CA SER A 40 6.25 3.62 1.07
C SER A 40 5.75 5.03 0.73
N ARG A 41 4.44 5.27 0.76
CA ARG A 41 3.81 6.59 0.61
C ARG A 41 3.48 7.23 1.97
N GLY A 42 4.11 6.76 3.04
CA GLY A 42 3.97 7.31 4.39
C GLY A 42 2.73 6.86 5.16
N GLY A 43 2.14 5.72 4.80
CA GLY A 43 1.02 5.14 5.55
C GLY A 43 1.46 3.99 6.45
N LEU A 44 1.00 3.99 7.70
CA LEU A 44 1.20 2.93 8.68
C LEU A 44 -0.13 2.53 9.31
N TRP A 45 -0.42 1.23 9.35
CA TRP A 45 -1.66 0.70 9.87
C TRP A 45 -1.38 -0.50 10.76
N VAL A 46 -1.86 -0.51 11.99
CA VAL A 46 -1.62 -1.57 12.98
C VAL A 46 -2.95 -2.06 13.51
N SER A 47 -3.20 -3.35 13.37
CA SER A 47 -4.34 -4.02 13.99
C SER A 47 -3.95 -4.50 15.38
N LEU A 48 -4.32 -3.76 16.42
CA LEU A 48 -4.05 -4.14 17.78
C LEU A 48 -5.04 -5.22 18.25
N PRO A 49 -4.64 -6.11 19.17
CA PRO A 49 -5.56 -7.05 19.80
C PRO A 49 -6.68 -6.31 20.55
N GLY A 50 -7.86 -6.92 20.63
CA GLY A 50 -9.05 -6.30 21.21
C GLY A 50 -9.86 -5.41 20.26
N GLY A 51 -9.65 -5.54 18.94
CA GLY A 51 -10.43 -4.82 17.91
C GLY A 51 -9.95 -3.40 17.64
N LEU A 52 -8.89 -2.97 18.31
CA LEU A 52 -8.32 -1.63 18.15
C LEU A 52 -7.50 -1.55 16.87
N ASN A 53 -7.62 -0.43 16.15
CA ASN A 53 -6.89 -0.20 14.92
C ASN A 53 -6.18 1.15 14.99
N PHE A 54 -4.85 1.16 14.91
CA PHE A 54 -4.06 2.38 14.86
C PHE A 54 -3.70 2.70 13.40
N ARG A 55 -3.99 3.91 12.95
CA ARG A 55 -3.68 4.36 11.59
C ARG A 55 -2.88 5.65 11.64
N GLY A 56 -1.57 5.53 11.45
CA GLY A 56 -0.66 6.65 11.30
C GLY A 56 -0.46 6.99 9.82
N ARG A 57 -0.38 8.28 9.50
CA ARG A 57 -0.04 8.72 8.16
C ARG A 57 0.87 9.94 8.30
N TRP A 58 2.07 9.86 7.76
CA TRP A 58 2.97 10.99 7.67
C TRP A 58 3.11 11.36 6.20
N LYS A 59 2.77 12.60 5.87
CA LYS A 59 3.01 13.21 4.57
C LYS A 59 3.66 14.56 4.83
#